data_AF-A0A2G2H6P9-F1
#
_entry.id   AF-A0A2G2H6P9-F1
#
_cell.length_a   1.000
_cell.length_b   1.000
_cell.length_c   1.000
_cell.angle_alpha   90.00
_cell.angle_beta   90.00
_cell.angle_gamma   90.00
#
_symmetry.space_group_name_H-M   'P 1'
#
loop_
_entity.id
_entity.type
_entity.pdbx_description
1 polymer ?
#
loop_
_entity_poly.entity_id
_entity_poly.type
_entity_poly.pdbx_seq_one_letter_code
_entity_poly.pdbx_strand_id
1 'polypeptide(L)'
;MSTYDIVYFKGNPSSGSPLQHQHINNEILEIIQPYSYTVLDSFDKNLSKIEHPKARVYIGFSRGSRYLSKLPSNTLRISIGGIRGNGIHLFKNKDDKIVKGDISEASLNAHFIIKEKDKINLKKLIEDFCMN
;
A
#
# COMPACT_ATOMS: atom_id res chain seq x y z
N MET A 1 14.25 -14.60 -11.09
CA MET A 1 12.80 -14.56 -11.39
C MET A 1 12.05 -14.08 -10.16
N SER A 2 11.02 -13.25 -10.33
CA SER A 2 10.10 -12.86 -9.25
C SER A 2 9.24 -14.06 -8.85
N THR A 3 8.95 -14.18 -7.56
CA THR A 3 8.12 -15.26 -7.00
C THR A 3 6.63 -14.93 -7.11
N TYR A 4 6.31 -13.63 -7.09
CA TYR A 4 4.95 -13.10 -7.17
C TYR A 4 4.93 -11.93 -8.16
N ASP A 5 3.77 -11.61 -8.72
CA ASP A 5 3.57 -10.35 -9.44
C ASP A 5 3.54 -9.18 -8.45
N ILE A 6 2.84 -9.39 -7.32
CA ILE A 6 2.55 -8.34 -6.34
C ILE A 6 2.88 -8.78 -4.91
N VAL A 7 3.56 -7.91 -4.16
CA VAL A 7 3.66 -8.02 -2.69
C VAL A 7 2.88 -6.87 -2.06
N TYR A 8 1.94 -7.20 -1.16
CA TYR A 8 1.20 -6.22 -0.39
C TYR A 8 1.67 -6.19 1.08
N PHE A 9 2.19 -5.04 1.52
CA PHE A 9 2.49 -4.75 2.92
C PHE A 9 1.31 -4.05 3.58
N LYS A 10 0.59 -4.77 4.44
CA LYS A 10 -0.52 -4.23 5.23
C LYS A 10 -0.07 -3.11 6.16
N GLY A 11 -1.02 -2.29 6.59
CA GLY A 11 -0.79 -1.28 7.63
C GLY A 11 -0.48 -1.91 8.99
N ASN A 12 -0.04 -1.08 9.93
CA ASN A 12 0.21 -1.55 11.29
C ASN A 12 -1.14 -1.80 11.99
N PRO A 13 -1.41 -3.02 12.48
CA PRO A 13 -2.71 -3.37 13.04
C PRO A 13 -3.03 -2.64 14.35
N SER A 14 -2.03 -2.04 15.01
CA SER A 14 -2.21 -1.23 16.22
C SER A 14 -2.68 0.20 15.96
N SER A 15 -2.92 0.61 14.71
CA SER A 15 -3.47 1.94 14.36
C SER A 15 -4.85 1.83 13.74
N GLY A 16 -5.83 2.60 14.20
CA GLY A 16 -7.22 2.48 13.73
C GLY A 16 -7.93 1.24 14.27
N SER A 17 -9.13 0.96 13.77
CA SER A 17 -9.94 -0.18 14.20
C SER A 17 -9.71 -1.43 13.33
N PRO A 18 -9.96 -2.64 13.85
CA PRO A 18 -9.91 -3.87 13.06
C PRO A 18 -10.80 -3.82 11.81
N LEU A 19 -12.01 -3.22 11.93
CA LEU A 19 -12.94 -3.06 10.80
C LEU A 19 -12.37 -2.14 9.72
N GLN A 20 -11.72 -1.03 10.10
CA GLN A 20 -11.05 -0.13 9.17
C GLN A 20 -9.94 -0.84 8.40
N HIS A 21 -9.13 -1.66 9.10
CA HIS A 21 -8.11 -2.50 8.45
C HIS A 21 -8.71 -3.54 7.52
N GLN A 22 -9.76 -4.23 7.95
CA GLN A 22 -10.44 -5.21 7.10
C GLN A 22 -10.97 -4.56 5.83
N HIS A 23 -11.59 -3.37 5.94
CA HIS A 23 -12.09 -2.64 4.79
C HIS A 23 -10.98 -2.29 3.79
N ILE A 24 -9.93 -1.58 4.22
CA ILE A 24 -8.84 -1.18 3.31
C ILE A 24 -8.09 -2.38 2.72
N ASN A 25 -7.92 -3.45 3.50
CA ASN A 25 -7.26 -4.66 3.04
C ASN A 25 -8.11 -5.35 1.95
N ASN A 26 -9.41 -5.49 2.15
CA ASN A 26 -10.30 -6.08 1.15
C ASN A 26 -10.30 -5.28 -0.15
N GLU A 27 -10.34 -3.96 -0.05
CA GLU A 27 -10.25 -3.05 -1.21
C GLU A 27 -8.97 -3.25 -2.01
N ILE A 28 -7.82 -3.38 -1.33
CA ILE A 28 -6.54 -3.63 -2.00
C ILE A 28 -6.50 -5.04 -2.58
N LEU A 29 -7.00 -6.04 -1.85
CA LEU A 29 -7.06 -7.43 -2.32
C LEU A 29 -7.93 -7.57 -3.57
N GLU A 30 -9.07 -6.88 -3.64
CA GLU A 30 -9.93 -6.86 -4.83
C GLU A 30 -9.23 -6.25 -6.05
N ILE A 31 -8.37 -5.26 -5.85
CA ILE A 31 -7.58 -4.66 -6.94
C ILE A 31 -6.53 -5.66 -7.46
N ILE A 32 -5.90 -6.43 -6.57
CA ILE A 32 -4.77 -7.30 -6.93
C ILE A 32 -5.15 -8.76 -7.17
N GLN A 33 -6.41 -9.15 -6.92
CA GLN A 33 -6.89 -10.52 -7.09
C GLN A 33 -6.58 -11.17 -8.46
N PRO A 34 -6.49 -10.44 -9.60
CA PRO A 34 -6.19 -11.08 -10.88
C PRO A 34 -4.73 -11.52 -11.03
N TYR A 35 -3.84 -11.13 -10.10
CA TYR A 35 -2.40 -11.36 -10.18
C TYR A 35 -1.95 -12.41 -9.15
N SER A 36 -0.76 -12.99 -9.33
CA SER A 36 -0.14 -13.77 -8.26
C SER A 36 0.37 -12.81 -7.17
N TYR A 37 -0.09 -12.99 -5.93
CA TYR A 37 0.29 -12.08 -4.85
C TYR A 37 0.59 -12.78 -3.52
N THR A 38 1.35 -12.07 -2.68
CA THR A 38 1.54 -12.42 -1.27
C THR A 38 1.32 -11.19 -0.39
N VAL A 39 0.91 -11.44 0.85
CA VAL A 39 0.53 -10.40 1.80
C VAL A 39 1.38 -10.53 3.05
N LEU A 40 1.96 -9.42 3.49
CA LEU A 40 2.81 -9.33 4.66
C LEU A 40 2.27 -8.28 5.61
N ASP A 41 2.25 -8.60 6.89
CA ASP A 41 1.89 -7.64 7.92
C ASP A 41 3.07 -6.70 8.24
N SER A 42 2.78 -5.43 8.55
CA SER A 42 3.81 -4.48 9.02
C SER A 42 3.85 -4.35 10.54
N PHE A 43 4.44 -5.35 11.18
CA PHE A 43 4.67 -5.33 12.64
C PHE A 43 5.96 -4.59 13.00
N ASP A 44 7.00 -4.72 12.18
CA ASP A 44 8.33 -4.25 12.54
C ASP A 44 8.55 -2.76 12.26
N LYS A 45 9.14 -2.08 13.26
CA LYS A 45 9.68 -0.73 13.09
C LYS A 45 10.98 -0.73 12.28
N ASN A 46 11.71 -1.85 12.28
CA ASN A 46 13.03 -1.93 11.68
C ASN A 46 13.11 -3.03 10.60
N LEU A 47 13.12 -2.58 9.35
CA LEU A 47 12.91 -3.43 8.17
C LEU A 47 14.22 -3.98 7.60
N SER A 48 15.37 -3.68 8.23
CA SER A 48 16.69 -4.02 7.68
C SER A 48 17.05 -5.51 7.78
N LYS A 49 16.25 -6.32 8.49
CA LYS A 49 16.51 -7.74 8.73
C LYS A 49 15.50 -8.68 8.05
N ILE A 50 14.53 -8.13 7.33
CA ILE A 50 13.47 -8.91 6.71
C ILE A 50 13.80 -9.06 5.23
N GLU A 51 14.02 -10.29 4.79
CA GLU A 51 14.09 -10.58 3.37
C GLU A 51 12.68 -10.47 2.78
N HIS A 52 12.52 -9.63 1.76
CA HIS A 52 11.23 -9.41 1.13
C HIS A 52 11.05 -10.37 -0.06
N PRO A 53 9.88 -11.00 -0.22
CA PRO A 53 9.57 -11.76 -1.42
C PRO A 53 9.79 -10.88 -2.66
N LYS A 54 10.39 -11.45 -3.70
CA LYS A 54 10.66 -10.72 -4.94
C LYS A 54 9.38 -10.62 -5.76
N ALA A 55 8.96 -9.39 -6.02
CA ALA A 55 7.84 -9.07 -6.89
C ALA A 55 8.16 -7.96 -7.90
N ARG A 56 7.31 -7.83 -8.91
CA ARG A 56 7.35 -6.73 -9.89
C ARG A 56 6.73 -5.46 -9.30
N VAL A 57 5.65 -5.63 -8.55
CA VAL A 57 4.89 -4.56 -7.92
C VAL A 57 4.88 -4.74 -6.41
N TYR A 58 5.05 -3.64 -5.68
CA TYR A 58 4.94 -3.60 -4.24
C TYR A 58 3.95 -2.51 -3.83
N ILE A 59 2.95 -2.92 -3.07
CA ILE A 59 1.93 -2.04 -2.52
C ILE A 59 2.14 -1.98 -1.02
N GLY A 60 2.15 -0.79 -0.43
CA GLY A 60 2.18 -0.64 1.02
C GLY A 60 1.07 0.29 1.49
N PHE A 61 0.33 -0.11 2.51
CA PHE A 61 -0.65 0.75 3.17
C PHE A 61 -0.07 1.38 4.44
N SER A 62 -0.21 2.70 4.60
CA SER A 62 0.19 3.44 5.81
C SER A 62 1.64 3.12 6.24
N ARG A 63 1.85 2.50 7.41
CA ARG A 63 3.19 2.07 7.85
C ARG A 63 3.82 0.99 6.97
N GLY A 64 3.01 0.17 6.28
CA GLY A 64 3.46 -0.77 5.25
C GLY A 64 4.12 -0.08 4.06
N SER A 65 3.83 1.19 3.80
CA SER A 65 4.51 1.94 2.73
C SER A 65 5.98 2.26 3.03
N ARG A 66 6.42 2.16 4.29
CA ARG A 66 7.83 2.43 4.67
C ARG A 66 8.82 1.46 4.03
N TYR A 67 8.36 0.24 3.76
CA TYR A 67 9.13 -0.83 3.12
C TYR A 67 9.54 -0.44 1.70
N LEU A 68 8.69 0.33 1.00
CA LEU A 68 8.87 0.67 -0.42
C LEU A 68 10.17 1.43 -0.72
N SER A 69 10.61 2.27 0.21
CA SER A 69 11.84 3.06 0.06
C SER A 69 13.11 2.22 -0.06
N LYS A 70 13.06 0.96 0.40
CA LYS A 70 14.19 0.02 0.41
C LYS A 70 14.18 -0.96 -0.76
N LEU A 71 13.17 -0.87 -1.62
CA LEU A 71 13.00 -1.79 -2.73
C LEU A 71 13.73 -1.31 -3.99
N PRO A 72 14.13 -2.24 -4.88
CA PRO A 72 14.81 -1.90 -6.12
C PRO A 72 14.05 -0.88 -6.96
N SER A 73 14.78 0.04 -7.60
CA SER A 73 14.19 1.13 -8.40
C SER A 73 13.50 0.67 -9.68
N ASN A 74 13.80 -0.54 -10.16
CA ASN A 74 13.18 -1.16 -11.33
C ASN A 74 11.85 -1.88 -11.01
N THR A 75 11.27 -1.62 -9.84
CA THR A 75 9.98 -2.20 -9.41
C THR A 75 8.93 -1.10 -9.31
N LEU A 76 7.67 -1.44 -9.55
CA LEU A 76 6.57 -0.51 -9.31
C LEU A 76 6.28 -0.44 -7.81
N ARG A 77 6.35 0.75 -7.24
CA ARG A 77 6.19 0.98 -5.79
C ARG A 77 4.99 1.89 -5.56
N ILE A 78 3.96 1.38 -4.91
CA ILE A 78 2.68 2.05 -4.68
C ILE A 78 2.46 2.23 -3.19
N SER A 79 2.29 3.47 -2.77
CA SER A 79 1.99 3.86 -1.39
C SER A 79 0.53 4.28 -1.28
N ILE A 80 -0.25 3.62 -0.42
CA ILE A 80 -1.63 3.96 -0.13
C ILE A 80 -1.69 4.58 1.27
N GLY A 81 -2.08 5.85 1.37
CA GLY A 81 -2.17 6.58 2.65
C GLY A 81 -0.83 6.78 3.40
N GLY A 82 0.29 6.32 2.84
CA GLY A 82 1.59 6.30 3.50
C GLY A 82 2.54 7.41 3.03
N ILE A 83 3.76 7.00 2.68
CA ILE A 83 4.85 7.92 2.36
C ILE A 83 4.83 8.38 0.90
N ARG A 84 5.40 9.56 0.66
CA ARG A 84 5.86 10.01 -0.67
C ARG A 84 7.37 9.76 -0.77
N GLY A 85 7.87 9.42 -1.95
CA GLY A 85 9.30 9.25 -2.19
C GLY A 85 9.64 9.12 -3.67
N ASN A 86 10.92 9.12 -4.00
CA ASN A 86 11.37 9.01 -5.39
C ASN A 86 10.96 7.65 -6.00
N GLY A 87 10.24 7.69 -7.11
CA GLY A 87 9.69 6.52 -7.78
C GLY A 87 8.67 5.74 -6.94
N ILE A 88 7.99 6.39 -5.99
CA ILE A 88 6.85 5.85 -5.24
C ILE A 88 5.58 6.58 -5.67
N HIS A 89 4.62 5.83 -6.22
CA HIS A 89 3.31 6.33 -6.61
C HIS A 89 2.40 6.41 -5.38
N LEU A 90 2.11 7.63 -4.91
CA LEU A 90 1.28 7.86 -3.73
C LEU A 90 -0.20 8.04 -4.13
N PHE A 91 -1.05 7.18 -3.57
CA PHE A 91 -2.50 7.30 -3.56
C PHE A 91 -2.94 7.67 -2.15
N LYS A 92 -3.52 8.86 -1.99
CA LYS A 92 -3.93 9.36 -0.69
C LYS A 92 -5.26 10.07 -0.83
N ASN A 93 -6.23 9.67 -0.01
CA ASN A 93 -7.49 10.39 0.11
C ASN A 93 -7.21 11.84 0.50
N LYS A 94 -7.77 12.80 -0.23
CA LYS A 94 -7.59 14.25 0.04
C LYS A 94 -8.07 14.64 1.44
N ASP A 95 -9.02 13.88 1.99
CA ASP A 95 -9.62 14.12 3.30
C ASP A 95 -8.76 13.50 4.43
N ASP A 96 -7.79 12.63 4.10
CA ASP A 96 -6.80 12.14 5.06
C ASP A 96 -5.81 13.25 5.39
N LYS A 97 -5.94 13.77 6.61
CA LYS A 97 -5.10 14.80 7.20
C LYS A 97 -4.35 14.30 8.43
N ILE A 98 -4.29 12.99 8.68
CA ILE A 98 -3.62 12.41 9.87
C ILE A 98 -2.16 12.87 9.94
N VAL A 99 -1.46 12.82 8.81
CA VAL A 99 -0.04 13.24 8.72
C VAL A 99 0.14 14.74 8.99
N LYS A 100 -0.93 15.56 8.89
CA LYS A 100 -0.94 16.98 9.24
C LYS A 100 -1.33 17.23 10.70
N GLY A 101 -1.48 16.17 11.51
CA GLY A 101 -1.87 16.25 12.92
C GLY A 101 -3.38 16.21 13.18
N ASP A 102 -4.20 16.07 12.12
CA ASP A 102 -5.66 15.98 12.26
C ASP A 102 -6.07 14.55 12.61
N ILE A 103 -6.34 14.33 13.90
CA ILE A 103 -6.80 13.05 14.46
C ILE A 103 -8.33 12.98 14.60
N SER A 104 -9.07 13.89 13.94
CA SER A 104 -10.52 13.81 13.92
C SER A 104 -10.99 12.49 13.31
N GLU A 105 -12.18 12.04 13.71
CA GLU A 105 -12.78 10.81 13.19
C GLU A 105 -12.89 10.84 11.65
N ALA A 106 -13.21 11.99 11.07
CA ALA A 106 -13.28 12.15 9.62
C ALA A 106 -11.93 11.90 8.94
N SER A 107 -10.85 12.49 9.47
CA SER A 107 -9.49 12.30 8.96
C SER A 107 -9.00 10.86 9.16
N LEU A 108 -9.30 10.26 10.32
CA LEU A 108 -9.03 8.86 10.63
C LEU A 108 -9.74 7.93 9.65
N ASN A 109 -11.05 8.11 9.44
CA ASN A 109 -11.83 7.30 8.51
C ASN A 109 -11.34 7.46 7.07
N ALA A 110 -11.03 8.69 6.65
CA ALA A 110 -10.53 8.96 5.31
C ALA A 110 -9.21 8.24 4.99
N HIS A 111 -8.37 7.98 5.99
CA HIS A 111 -7.10 7.25 5.82
C HIS A 111 -7.28 5.79 5.38
N PHE A 112 -8.39 5.16 5.75
CA PHE A 112 -8.71 3.77 5.44
C PHE A 112 -9.62 3.61 4.22
N ILE A 113 -9.79 4.67 3.41
CA ILE A 113 -10.65 4.67 2.22
C ILE A 113 -9.82 4.98 0.98
N ILE A 114 -9.92 4.11 -0.03
CA ILE A 114 -9.45 4.39 -1.39
C ILE A 114 -10.66 4.88 -2.19
N LYS A 115 -10.58 6.08 -2.75
CA LYS A 115 -11.67 6.61 -3.59
C LYS A 115 -11.72 5.84 -4.91
N GLU A 116 -12.91 5.72 -5.50
CA GLU A 116 -13.10 4.90 -6.69
C GLU A 116 -12.24 5.33 -7.89
N LYS A 117 -12.05 6.64 -8.06
CA LYS A 117 -11.12 7.20 -9.04
C LYS A 117 -9.68 6.71 -8.81
N ASP A 118 -9.25 6.63 -7.56
CA ASP A 118 -7.92 6.15 -7.21
C ASP A 118 -7.81 4.64 -7.45
N LYS A 119 -8.87 3.86 -7.21
CA LYS A 119 -8.90 2.42 -7.55
C LYS A 119 -8.72 2.19 -9.06
N ILE A 120 -9.42 2.96 -9.90
CA ILE A 120 -9.28 2.89 -11.36
C ILE A 120 -7.84 3.19 -11.79
N ASN A 121 -7.26 4.27 -11.24
CA ASN A 121 -5.90 4.67 -11.54
C ASN A 121 -4.86 3.64 -11.05
N LEU A 122 -5.08 3.04 -9.87
CA LEU A 122 -4.26 1.95 -9.33
C LEU A 122 -4.28 0.74 -10.27
N LYS A 123 -5.46 0.29 -10.69
CA LYS A 123 -5.63 -0.86 -11.60
C LYS A 123 -4.88 -0.63 -12.91
N LYS A 124 -5.08 0.53 -13.53
CA LYS A 124 -4.40 0.90 -14.78
C LYS A 124 -2.87 0.93 -14.61
N LEU A 125 -2.38 1.52 -13.53
CA LEU A 125 -0.95 1.61 -13.27
C LEU A 125 -0.29 0.23 -13.11
N ILE A 126 -0.97 -0.70 -12.44
CA ILE A 126 -0.50 -2.08 -12.28
C ILE A 126 -0.52 -2.80 -13.63
N GLU A 127 -1.61 -2.67 -14.39
CA GLU A 127 -1.77 -3.27 -15.72
C GLU A 127 -0.67 -2.81 -16.68
N ASP A 128 -0.47 -1.50 -16.80
CA ASP A 128 0.55 -0.89 -17.65
C ASP A 128 1.96 -1.39 -17.29
N PHE A 129 2.24 -1.62 -16.00
CA PHE A 129 3.56 -2.10 -15.56
C PHE A 129 3.75 -3.62 -15.73
N CYS A 130 2.68 -4.40 -15.65
CA CYS A 130 2.72 -5.86 -15.78
C CYS A 130 2.73 -6.32 -17.24
N MET A 131 2.12 -5.55 -18.15
CA MET A 131 2.08 -5.84 -19.59
C MET A 131 3.33 -5.40 -20.36
N ASN A 132 4.10 -4.46 -19.82
CA ASN A 132 5.43 -4.09 -20.32
C ASN A 132 6.53 -4.94 -19.68
#